data_AF-A0A916HU99-F1
#
_entry.id   AF-A0A916HU99-F1
#
_cell.length_a   1.000
_cell.length_b   1.000
_cell.length_c   1.000
_cell.angle_alpha   90.00
_cell.angle_beta   90.00
_cell.angle_gamma   90.00
#
_symmetry.space_group_name_H-M   'P 1'
#
loop_
_entity.id
_entity.type
_entity.pdbx_description
1 polymer ?
#
loop_
_entity_poly.entity_id
_entity_poly.type
_entity_poly.pdbx_seq_one_letter_code
_entity_poly.pdbx_strand_id
1 'polypeptide(L)'
;MATLNSYFDGFLSNINPDPKMVKRAIKAHEPIREHLATDEEFQDYHLDSFLYGSYRRHTAVGDIKDVDIVVVTNFDHNKDKPRAVLAKLKRALARYYENPDLANQRRSIRVDDPLPDDPNCKLTLDIIPAAIVTDENGVLKVPDREDDCWIDSHPKGHLQVVNDLNAKEYSGERFVPLVKIMKSWWKYQCGILQPEVERPHPKGFWVECLTMECFDRHQKTLAEHFVTVLDNVATRYANPSQVPQLNDPAMVGQCIKTSMTLDEFKFFLKATDESLKLARQALAEDDIAESAKIWGKIF
;
A
#
# COMPACT_ATOMS: atom_id res chain seq x y z
N MET A 1 28.11 -4.04 21.29
CA MET A 1 26.90 -4.41 22.04
C MET A 1 25.70 -4.00 21.21
N ALA A 2 24.67 -4.83 21.13
CA ALA A 2 23.43 -4.47 20.45
C ALA A 2 22.76 -3.31 21.18
N THR A 3 22.18 -2.37 20.43
CA THR A 3 21.30 -1.32 20.93
C THR A 3 19.87 -1.62 20.49
N LEU A 4 18.87 -1.02 21.15
CA LEU A 4 17.48 -1.14 20.71
C LEU A 4 17.31 -0.73 19.24
N ASN A 5 17.96 0.36 18.83
CA ASN A 5 17.96 0.81 17.43
C ASN A 5 18.50 -0.27 16.48
N SER A 6 19.59 -0.95 16.83
CA SER A 6 20.13 -2.03 15.98
C SER A 6 19.20 -3.24 15.84
N TYR A 7 18.34 -3.52 16.84
CA TYR A 7 17.30 -4.53 16.71
C TYR A 7 16.19 -4.10 15.76
N PHE A 8 15.78 -2.84 15.81
CA PHE A 8 14.82 -2.28 14.85
C PHE A 8 15.38 -2.24 13.42
N ASP A 9 16.67 -1.95 13.24
CA ASP A 9 17.34 -2.02 11.94
C ASP A 9 17.33 -3.45 11.38
N GLY A 10 17.65 -4.44 12.24
CA GLY A 10 17.56 -5.86 11.88
C GLY A 10 16.12 -6.29 11.54
N PHE A 11 15.15 -5.85 12.33
CA PHE A 11 13.73 -6.09 12.06
C PHE A 11 13.31 -5.50 10.71
N LEU A 12 13.67 -4.24 10.44
CA LEU A 12 13.42 -3.58 9.16
C LEU A 12 14.02 -4.35 7.98
N SER A 13 15.25 -4.83 8.12
CA SER A 13 15.89 -5.66 7.10
C SER A 13 15.10 -6.94 6.81
N ASN A 14 14.51 -7.57 7.83
CA ASN A 14 13.74 -8.80 7.69
C ASN A 14 12.35 -8.59 7.06
N ILE A 15 11.76 -7.41 7.26
CA ILE A 15 10.43 -7.11 6.71
C ILE A 15 10.48 -6.39 5.36
N ASN A 16 11.66 -5.95 4.92
CA ASN A 16 11.87 -5.37 3.60
C ASN A 16 11.77 -6.43 2.49
N PRO A 17 11.28 -6.07 1.30
CA PRO A 17 11.32 -6.95 0.15
C PRO A 17 12.73 -7.46 -0.18
N ASP A 18 12.84 -8.77 -0.48
CA ASP A 18 14.08 -9.38 -0.96
C ASP A 18 14.48 -8.74 -2.31
N PRO A 19 15.76 -8.37 -2.53
CA PRO A 19 16.27 -7.89 -3.81
C PRO A 19 15.91 -8.77 -5.02
N LYS A 20 15.78 -10.09 -4.86
CA LYS A 20 15.31 -11.01 -5.90
C LYS A 20 13.87 -10.71 -6.32
N MET A 21 13.00 -10.35 -5.37
CA MET A 21 11.62 -9.98 -5.65
C MET A 21 11.54 -8.65 -6.40
N VAL A 22 12.45 -7.70 -6.10
CA VAL A 22 12.56 -6.46 -6.87
C VAL A 22 12.93 -6.75 -8.33
N LYS A 23 13.89 -7.66 -8.57
CA LYS A 23 14.25 -8.09 -9.93
C LYS A 23 13.10 -8.77 -10.67
N ARG A 24 12.31 -9.60 -9.98
CA ARG A 24 11.09 -10.21 -10.54
C ARG A 24 10.05 -9.17 -10.89
N ALA A 25 9.81 -8.19 -10.02
CA ALA A 25 8.88 -7.10 -10.28
C ALA A 25 9.25 -6.34 -11.56
N ILE A 26 10.54 -6.00 -11.73
CA ILE A 26 11.07 -5.35 -12.94
C ILE A 26 10.81 -6.21 -14.18
N LYS A 27 11.24 -7.48 -14.13
CA LYS A 27 11.04 -8.43 -15.24
C LYS A 27 9.56 -8.61 -15.62
N ALA A 28 8.66 -8.49 -14.65
CA ALA A 28 7.22 -8.63 -14.85
C ALA A 28 6.58 -7.37 -15.47
N HIS A 29 6.91 -6.18 -14.96
CA HIS A 29 6.17 -4.96 -15.34
C HIS A 29 6.70 -4.28 -16.60
N GLU A 30 8.00 -4.32 -16.89
CA GLU A 30 8.57 -3.60 -18.04
C GLU A 30 7.99 -4.09 -19.38
N PRO A 31 7.97 -5.40 -19.67
CA PRO A 31 7.47 -5.89 -20.94
C PRO A 31 5.99 -5.60 -21.18
N ILE A 32 5.16 -5.66 -20.13
CA ILE A 32 3.73 -5.35 -20.27
C ILE A 32 3.51 -3.88 -20.58
N ARG A 33 4.30 -2.98 -19.97
CA ARG A 33 4.22 -1.54 -20.24
C ARG A 33 4.59 -1.25 -21.69
N GLU A 34 5.66 -1.87 -22.19
CA GLU A 34 6.06 -1.78 -23.59
C GLU A 34 4.99 -2.35 -24.54
N HIS A 35 4.43 -3.51 -24.20
CA HIS A 35 3.34 -4.13 -24.97
C HIS A 35 2.13 -3.21 -25.05
N LEU A 36 1.63 -2.68 -23.93
CA LEU A 36 0.46 -1.79 -23.93
C LEU A 36 0.70 -0.50 -24.72
N ALA A 37 1.94 -0.02 -24.79
CA ALA A 37 2.31 1.15 -25.58
C ALA A 37 2.34 0.88 -27.10
N THR A 38 2.46 -0.38 -27.51
CA THR A 38 2.65 -0.80 -28.92
C THR A 38 1.58 -1.76 -29.44
N ASP A 39 0.66 -2.18 -28.58
CA ASP A 39 -0.44 -3.09 -28.91
C ASP A 39 -1.34 -2.47 -29.97
N GLU A 40 -1.58 -3.21 -31.05
CA GLU A 40 -2.24 -2.73 -32.26
C GLU A 40 -3.62 -2.11 -32.03
N GLU A 41 -4.37 -2.54 -31.00
CA GLU A 41 -5.68 -1.97 -30.69
C GLU A 41 -5.67 -1.02 -29.49
N PHE A 42 -4.62 -1.00 -28.68
CA PHE A 42 -4.56 -0.22 -27.44
C PHE A 42 -3.61 0.99 -27.53
N GLN A 43 -2.61 0.96 -28.41
CA GLN A 43 -1.62 2.03 -28.58
C GLN A 43 -2.25 3.40 -28.80
N ASP A 44 -3.35 3.49 -29.57
CA ASP A 44 -4.05 4.74 -29.86
C ASP A 44 -4.67 5.38 -28.60
N TYR A 45 -4.86 4.58 -27.54
CA TYR A 45 -5.37 5.03 -26.25
C TYR A 45 -4.27 5.29 -25.23
N HIS A 46 -3.09 4.70 -25.41
CA HIS A 46 -1.99 4.77 -24.46
C HIS A 46 -1.23 6.10 -24.61
N LEU A 47 -1.05 6.82 -23.49
CA LEU A 47 -0.25 8.04 -23.44
C LEU A 47 1.07 7.82 -22.70
N ASP A 48 1.00 7.20 -21.52
CA ASP A 48 2.16 6.89 -20.67
C ASP A 48 1.79 5.75 -19.71
N SER A 49 2.77 5.18 -19.02
CA SER A 49 2.52 4.29 -17.90
C SER A 49 3.54 4.48 -16.79
N PHE A 50 3.14 4.30 -15.54
CA PHE A 50 4.04 4.38 -14.39
C PHE A 50 3.62 3.44 -13.26
N LEU A 51 4.60 3.06 -12.43
CA LEU A 51 4.36 2.24 -11.25
C LEU A 51 3.63 3.03 -10.17
N TYR A 52 2.73 2.38 -9.45
CA TYR A 52 1.97 2.95 -8.35
C TYR A 52 1.99 2.01 -7.12
N GLY A 53 1.13 2.29 -6.14
CA GLY A 53 0.93 1.42 -4.99
C GLY A 53 2.08 1.40 -4.00
N SER A 54 2.01 0.41 -3.10
CA SER A 54 2.99 0.29 -2.01
C SER A 54 4.39 -0.09 -2.50
N TYR A 55 4.49 -0.74 -3.65
CA TYR A 55 5.77 -1.02 -4.31
C TYR A 55 6.46 0.29 -4.71
N ARG A 56 5.77 1.17 -5.46
CA ARG A 56 6.37 2.44 -5.91
C ARG A 56 6.67 3.40 -4.76
N ARG A 57 5.83 3.44 -3.73
CA ARG A 57 6.02 4.28 -2.52
C ARG A 57 7.02 3.68 -1.52
N HIS A 58 7.63 2.54 -1.86
CA HIS A 58 8.56 1.82 -1.01
C HIS A 58 7.98 1.40 0.36
N THR A 59 6.66 1.27 0.50
CA THR A 59 5.99 0.85 1.74
C THR A 59 5.55 -0.62 1.73
N ALA A 60 5.88 -1.37 0.68
CA ALA A 60 5.66 -2.83 0.63
C ALA A 60 6.45 -3.56 1.74
N VAL A 61 5.87 -4.65 2.26
CA VAL A 61 6.40 -5.44 3.38
C VAL A 61 6.38 -6.93 3.01
N GLY A 62 7.49 -7.64 3.26
CA GLY A 62 7.68 -9.04 2.93
C GLY A 62 7.73 -9.28 1.42
N ASP A 63 7.09 -10.35 0.95
CA ASP A 63 6.95 -10.61 -0.48
C ASP A 63 6.19 -9.46 -1.15
N ILE A 64 6.77 -8.85 -2.19
CA ILE A 64 6.04 -7.95 -3.08
C ILE A 64 4.97 -8.81 -3.76
N LYS A 65 3.74 -8.76 -3.24
CA LYS A 65 2.62 -9.55 -3.76
C LYS A 65 2.01 -8.92 -4.98
N ASP A 66 1.80 -7.61 -4.94
CA ASP A 66 1.05 -6.88 -5.96
C ASP A 66 1.88 -5.67 -6.42
N VAL A 67 2.05 -5.51 -7.74
CA VAL A 67 2.65 -4.32 -8.35
C VAL A 67 1.58 -3.61 -9.17
N ASP A 68 1.21 -2.41 -8.70
CA ASP A 68 0.26 -1.56 -9.38
C ASP A 68 0.93 -0.80 -10.53
N ILE A 69 0.30 -0.82 -11.71
CA ILE A 69 0.74 -0.10 -12.91
C ILE A 69 -0.40 0.80 -13.36
N VAL A 70 -0.20 2.11 -13.32
CA VAL A 70 -1.15 3.06 -13.91
C VAL A 70 -0.81 3.23 -15.38
N VAL A 71 -1.80 3.04 -16.24
CA VAL A 71 -1.71 3.30 -17.68
C VAL A 71 -2.51 4.55 -17.97
N VAL A 72 -1.80 5.63 -18.27
CA VAL A 72 -2.39 6.92 -18.62
C VAL A 72 -2.94 6.82 -20.04
N THR A 73 -4.19 7.24 -20.21
CA THR A 73 -4.95 7.06 -21.44
C THR A 73 -5.69 8.31 -21.87
N ASN A 74 -6.07 8.37 -23.13
CA ASN A 74 -6.91 9.44 -23.70
C ASN A 74 -8.41 9.08 -23.79
N PHE A 75 -8.87 8.04 -23.07
CA PHE A 75 -10.30 7.69 -23.03
C PHE A 75 -11.16 8.88 -22.59
N ASP A 76 -12.31 9.07 -23.23
CA ASP A 76 -13.24 10.16 -22.90
C ASP A 76 -14.11 9.71 -21.73
N HIS A 77 -13.76 10.12 -20.51
CA HIS A 77 -14.49 9.76 -19.30
C HIS A 77 -15.97 10.20 -19.27
N ASN A 78 -16.42 11.05 -20.21
CA ASN A 78 -17.82 11.43 -20.36
C ASN A 78 -18.60 10.51 -21.32
N LYS A 79 -17.90 9.76 -22.18
CA LYS A 79 -18.52 8.90 -23.21
C LYS A 79 -18.20 7.42 -23.02
N ASP A 80 -16.95 7.09 -22.69
CA ASP A 80 -16.47 5.74 -22.54
C ASP A 80 -16.94 5.13 -21.22
N LYS A 81 -17.55 3.95 -21.31
CA LYS A 81 -18.06 3.23 -20.14
C LYS A 81 -16.92 2.54 -19.40
N PRO A 82 -16.86 2.60 -18.04
CA PRO A 82 -15.82 1.95 -17.24
C PRO A 82 -15.59 0.48 -17.58
N ARG A 83 -16.66 -0.30 -17.75
CA ARG A 83 -16.59 -1.72 -18.16
C ARG A 83 -15.97 -1.91 -19.55
N ALA A 84 -16.27 -1.02 -20.50
CA ALA A 84 -15.76 -1.11 -21.86
C ALA A 84 -14.25 -0.82 -21.90
N VAL A 85 -13.79 0.20 -21.17
CA VAL A 85 -12.36 0.52 -21.02
C VAL A 85 -11.59 -0.65 -20.42
N LEU A 86 -12.06 -1.19 -19.31
CA LEU A 86 -11.41 -2.34 -18.65
C LEU A 86 -11.43 -3.60 -19.53
N ALA A 87 -12.50 -3.82 -20.30
CA ALA A 87 -12.55 -4.93 -21.26
C ALA A 87 -11.55 -4.73 -22.41
N LYS A 88 -11.33 -3.49 -22.87
CA LYS A 88 -10.33 -3.16 -23.90
C LYS A 88 -8.91 -3.41 -23.39
N LEU A 89 -8.61 -2.94 -22.19
CA LEU A 89 -7.34 -3.23 -21.51
C LEU A 89 -7.11 -4.73 -21.35
N LYS A 90 -8.14 -5.47 -20.90
CA LYS A 90 -8.04 -6.93 -20.73
C LYS A 90 -7.69 -7.65 -22.04
N ARG A 91 -8.26 -7.22 -23.17
CA ARG A 91 -7.95 -7.79 -24.50
C ARG A 91 -6.51 -7.49 -24.92
N ALA A 92 -6.02 -6.29 -24.66
CA ALA A 92 -4.62 -5.92 -24.93
C ALA A 92 -3.66 -6.80 -24.12
N LEU A 93 -3.90 -6.95 -22.82
CA LEU A 93 -3.11 -7.85 -21.97
C LEU A 93 -3.18 -9.31 -22.43
N ALA A 94 -4.35 -9.78 -22.87
CA ALA A 94 -4.52 -11.14 -23.35
C ALA A 94 -3.74 -11.44 -24.64
N ARG A 95 -3.39 -10.43 -25.45
CA ARG A 95 -2.54 -10.59 -26.64
C ARG A 95 -1.06 -10.70 -26.32
N TYR A 96 -0.63 -10.27 -25.14
CA TYR A 96 0.77 -10.37 -24.71
C TYR A 96 1.12 -11.79 -24.25
N TYR A 97 0.20 -12.46 -23.56
CA TYR A 97 0.41 -13.77 -22.97
C TYR A 97 -0.14 -14.89 -23.86
N GLU A 98 0.59 -15.99 -24.00
CA GLU A 98 0.11 -17.19 -24.71
C GLU A 98 -1.09 -17.83 -23.99
N ASN A 99 -1.00 -17.95 -22.65
CA ASN A 99 -2.06 -18.47 -21.79
C ASN A 99 -2.38 -17.42 -20.69
N PRO A 100 -3.20 -16.40 -20.99
CA PRO A 100 -3.41 -15.28 -20.07
C PRO A 100 -4.21 -15.68 -18.83
N ASP A 101 -3.61 -15.56 -17.64
CA ASP A 101 -4.30 -15.65 -16.35
C ASP A 101 -4.69 -14.24 -15.85
N LEU A 102 -5.90 -13.80 -16.22
CA LEU A 102 -6.36 -12.42 -16.04
C LEU A 102 -7.67 -12.34 -15.23
N ALA A 103 -7.61 -11.72 -14.06
CA ALA A 103 -8.78 -11.46 -13.22
C ALA A 103 -9.35 -10.04 -13.42
N ASN A 104 -10.69 -9.96 -13.40
CA ASN A 104 -11.38 -8.69 -13.35
C ASN A 104 -11.40 -8.16 -11.91
N GLN A 105 -10.89 -6.95 -11.69
CA GLN A 105 -11.05 -6.22 -10.45
C GLN A 105 -11.92 -4.97 -10.67
N ARG A 106 -12.35 -4.34 -9.58
CA ARG A 106 -13.25 -3.18 -9.62
C ARG A 106 -12.75 -2.06 -10.53
N ARG A 107 -11.43 -1.77 -10.50
CA ARG A 107 -10.81 -0.61 -11.19
C ARG A 107 -9.59 -0.97 -12.04
N SER A 108 -9.33 -2.26 -12.19
CA SER A 108 -8.09 -2.78 -12.78
C SER A 108 -8.36 -4.13 -13.43
N ILE A 109 -7.37 -4.57 -14.20
CA ILE A 109 -7.22 -5.96 -14.62
C ILE A 109 -5.98 -6.50 -13.91
N ARG A 110 -6.15 -7.59 -13.17
CA ARG A 110 -5.03 -8.27 -12.51
C ARG A 110 -4.45 -9.33 -13.44
N VAL A 111 -3.13 -9.40 -13.53
CA VAL A 111 -2.39 -10.52 -14.09
C VAL A 111 -1.94 -11.40 -12.94
N ASP A 112 -2.50 -12.61 -12.83
CA ASP A 112 -2.25 -13.52 -11.71
C ASP A 112 -0.91 -14.28 -11.86
N ASP A 113 -0.47 -14.54 -13.09
CA ASP A 113 0.83 -15.15 -13.40
C ASP A 113 1.63 -14.33 -14.43
N PRO A 114 2.28 -13.23 -14.02
CA PRO A 114 2.98 -12.34 -14.94
C PRO A 114 4.33 -12.89 -15.40
N LEU A 115 4.85 -13.94 -14.76
CA LEU A 115 6.13 -14.59 -15.10
C LEU A 115 5.97 -16.13 -15.12
N PRO A 116 5.29 -16.70 -16.13
CA PRO A 116 4.99 -18.15 -16.18
C PRO A 116 6.23 -19.05 -16.15
N ASP A 117 7.37 -18.55 -16.61
CA ASP A 117 8.65 -19.27 -16.61
C ASP A 117 9.32 -19.34 -15.21
N ASP A 118 8.80 -18.63 -14.21
CA ASP A 118 9.30 -18.65 -12.83
C ASP A 118 8.22 -19.20 -11.87
N PRO A 119 8.16 -20.53 -11.63
CA PRO A 119 7.11 -21.15 -10.81
C PRO A 119 7.17 -20.75 -9.34
N ASN A 120 8.25 -20.09 -8.91
CA ASN A 120 8.39 -19.56 -7.55
C ASN A 120 7.98 -18.08 -7.46
N CYS A 121 7.50 -17.49 -8.55
CA CYS A 121 6.96 -16.15 -8.59
C CYS A 121 5.49 -16.19 -8.13
N LYS A 122 5.17 -15.48 -7.06
CA LYS A 122 3.79 -15.29 -6.56
C LYS A 122 3.33 -13.84 -6.72
N LEU A 123 4.04 -13.08 -7.55
CA LEU A 123 3.75 -11.69 -7.85
C LEU A 123 2.52 -11.65 -8.74
N THR A 124 1.62 -10.71 -8.48
CA THR A 124 0.57 -10.29 -9.41
C THR A 124 0.82 -8.86 -9.85
N LEU A 125 0.24 -8.48 -10.99
CA LEU A 125 0.26 -7.09 -11.46
C LEU A 125 -1.16 -6.57 -11.54
N ASP A 126 -1.41 -5.39 -10.99
CA ASP A 126 -2.69 -4.70 -11.09
C ASP A 126 -2.56 -3.55 -12.09
N ILE A 127 -3.13 -3.72 -13.29
CA ILE A 127 -3.06 -2.72 -14.37
C ILE A 127 -4.31 -1.85 -14.31
N ILE A 128 -4.11 -0.56 -14.02
CA ILE A 128 -5.14 0.44 -13.77
C ILE A 128 -5.16 1.42 -14.95
N PRO A 129 -6.16 1.36 -15.85
CA PRO A 129 -6.32 2.41 -16.85
C PRO A 129 -6.80 3.69 -16.17
N ALA A 130 -6.21 4.82 -16.54
CA ALA A 130 -6.55 6.13 -15.99
C ALA A 130 -6.62 7.16 -17.12
N ALA A 131 -7.77 7.82 -17.27
CA ALA A 131 -7.95 8.85 -18.29
C ALA A 131 -7.38 10.19 -17.78
N ILE A 132 -6.60 10.84 -18.64
CA ILE A 132 -6.06 12.18 -18.39
C ILE A 132 -7.20 13.21 -18.37
N VAL A 133 -7.12 14.20 -17.48
CA VAL A 133 -8.07 15.32 -17.41
C VAL A 133 -7.43 16.61 -17.86
N THR A 134 -6.32 16.99 -17.23
CA THR A 134 -5.53 18.17 -17.58
C THR A 134 -4.16 17.76 -18.09
N ASP A 135 -3.39 17.07 -17.26
CA ASP A 135 -2.06 16.56 -17.55
C ASP A 135 -1.82 15.25 -16.77
N GLU A 136 -0.74 14.55 -17.11
CA GLU A 136 -0.38 13.24 -16.56
C GLU A 136 0.14 13.28 -15.10
N ASN A 137 0.40 14.48 -14.56
CA ASN A 137 0.89 14.69 -13.20
C ASN A 137 -0.24 15.04 -12.23
N GLY A 138 -1.35 15.56 -12.74
CA GLY A 138 -2.53 15.95 -11.97
C GLY A 138 -3.48 14.79 -11.63
N VAL A 139 -4.72 15.17 -11.32
CA VAL A 139 -5.81 14.24 -11.03
C VAL A 139 -6.20 13.49 -12.30
N LEU A 140 -6.30 12.16 -12.18
CA LEU A 140 -6.72 11.26 -13.24
C LEU A 140 -8.12 10.71 -12.95
N LYS A 141 -8.82 10.30 -14.01
CA LYS A 141 -10.09 9.59 -13.91
C LYS A 141 -9.84 8.09 -13.99
N VAL A 142 -10.23 7.34 -12.96
CA VAL A 142 -10.10 5.87 -12.91
C VAL A 142 -11.49 5.23 -13.11
N PRO A 143 -11.64 4.24 -13.99
CA PRO A 143 -12.94 3.61 -14.24
C PRO A 143 -13.31 2.70 -13.06
N ASP A 144 -14.51 2.87 -12.53
CA ASP A 144 -15.11 2.01 -11.51
C ASP A 144 -16.21 1.16 -12.14
N ARG A 145 -15.94 -0.13 -12.35
CA ARG A 145 -16.91 -1.01 -13.01
C ARG A 145 -18.11 -1.36 -12.15
N GLU A 146 -17.98 -1.31 -10.83
CA GLU A 146 -19.06 -1.69 -9.92
C GLU A 146 -20.11 -0.58 -9.86
N ASP A 147 -19.65 0.66 -9.67
CA ASP A 147 -20.51 1.85 -9.61
C ASP A 147 -20.86 2.42 -11.00
N ASP A 148 -20.31 1.84 -12.08
CA ASP A 148 -20.42 2.32 -13.47
C ASP A 148 -20.10 3.82 -13.64
N CYS A 149 -19.10 4.31 -12.92
CA CYS A 149 -18.68 5.70 -12.94
C CYS A 149 -17.16 5.86 -13.09
N TRP A 150 -16.71 7.08 -13.31
CA TRP A 150 -15.29 7.44 -13.25
C TRP A 150 -15.02 8.18 -11.95
N ILE A 151 -14.00 7.77 -11.20
CA ILE A 151 -13.60 8.40 -9.94
C ILE A 151 -12.30 9.16 -10.09
N ASP A 152 -12.13 10.19 -9.27
CA ASP A 152 -10.87 10.94 -9.20
C ASP A 152 -9.83 10.17 -8.40
N SER A 153 -8.58 10.23 -8.83
CA SER A 153 -7.41 9.72 -8.11
C SER A 153 -6.18 10.53 -8.48
N HIS A 154 -5.24 10.67 -7.55
CA HIS A 154 -3.99 11.41 -7.79
C HIS A 154 -2.75 10.56 -7.43
N PRO A 155 -2.45 9.50 -8.20
CA PRO A 155 -1.39 8.53 -7.89
C PRO A 155 0.00 9.15 -7.66
N LYS A 156 0.36 10.15 -8.48
CA LYS A 156 1.63 10.89 -8.34
C LYS A 156 1.62 11.81 -7.10
N GLY A 157 0.48 12.41 -6.76
CA GLY A 157 0.29 13.14 -5.51
C GLY A 157 0.48 12.26 -4.28
N HIS A 158 -0.04 11.03 -4.27
CA HIS A 158 0.18 10.09 -3.16
C HIS A 158 1.67 9.78 -2.97
N LEU A 159 2.41 9.60 -4.07
CA LEU A 159 3.86 9.41 -4.03
C LEU A 159 4.58 10.66 -3.51
N GLN A 160 4.18 11.86 -3.96
CA GLN A 160 4.77 13.11 -3.51
C GLN A 160 4.63 13.29 -1.99
N VAL A 161 3.43 13.06 -1.44
CA VAL A 161 3.19 13.17 0.01
C VAL A 161 4.09 12.21 0.80
N VAL A 162 4.24 10.97 0.34
CA VAL A 162 5.14 10.00 0.99
C VAL A 162 6.60 10.46 0.93
N ASN A 163 7.04 11.00 -0.22
CA ASN A 163 8.39 11.52 -0.37
C ASN A 163 8.64 12.72 0.57
N ASP A 164 7.68 13.64 0.67
CA ASP A 164 7.78 14.82 1.55
C ASP A 164 7.84 14.41 3.02
N LEU A 165 6.98 13.49 3.44
CA LEU A 165 6.99 12.96 4.82
C LEU A 165 8.27 12.17 5.12
N ASN A 166 8.84 11.48 4.13
CA ASN A 166 10.08 10.71 4.29
C ASN A 166 11.35 11.53 4.02
N ALA A 167 11.24 12.80 3.63
CA ALA A 167 12.40 13.61 3.31
C ALA A 167 13.35 13.72 4.53
N LYS A 168 14.66 13.73 4.28
CA LYS A 168 15.69 13.73 5.34
C LYS A 168 15.55 14.95 6.24
N GLU A 169 15.23 16.09 5.66
CA GLU A 169 14.97 17.37 6.31
C GLU A 169 13.66 17.41 7.11
N TYR A 170 12.68 16.56 6.76
CA TYR A 170 11.39 16.54 7.42
C TYR A 170 11.36 15.55 8.59
N SER A 171 11.72 14.30 8.33
CA SER A 171 11.68 13.20 9.29
C SER A 171 12.94 12.36 9.36
N GLY A 172 14.04 12.76 8.71
CA GLY A 172 15.27 11.95 8.68
C GLY A 172 15.04 10.55 8.11
N GLU A 173 14.21 10.44 7.06
CA GLU A 173 13.92 9.17 6.35
C GLU A 173 13.22 8.11 7.22
N ARG A 174 12.48 8.54 8.25
CA ARG A 174 11.79 7.63 9.19
C ARG A 174 10.36 7.28 8.81
N PHE A 175 9.69 8.07 7.97
CA PHE A 175 8.28 7.84 7.63
C PHE A 175 8.03 6.48 6.95
N VAL A 176 8.77 6.18 5.88
CA VAL A 176 8.61 4.91 5.14
C VAL A 176 8.95 3.69 6.01
N PRO A 177 10.08 3.67 6.75
CA PRO A 177 10.35 2.61 7.71
C PRO A 177 9.24 2.43 8.76
N LEU A 178 8.70 3.52 9.31
CA LEU A 178 7.60 3.45 10.28
C LEU A 178 6.33 2.84 9.68
N VAL A 179 5.94 3.23 8.47
CA VAL A 179 4.79 2.62 7.77
C VAL A 179 4.99 1.11 7.61
N LYS A 180 6.19 0.65 7.27
CA LYS A 180 6.49 -0.78 7.17
C LYS A 180 6.33 -1.50 8.50
N ILE A 181 6.86 -0.90 9.58
CA ILE A 181 6.71 -1.41 10.95
C ILE A 181 5.23 -1.52 11.31
N MET A 182 4.42 -0.48 11.07
CA MET A 182 2.98 -0.48 11.35
C MET A 182 2.24 -1.56 10.56
N LYS A 183 2.54 -1.72 9.26
CA LYS A 183 1.95 -2.77 8.42
C LYS A 183 2.37 -4.17 8.86
N SER A 184 3.63 -4.35 9.24
CA SER A 184 4.16 -5.63 9.72
C SER A 184 3.57 -6.01 11.07
N TRP A 185 3.52 -5.06 12.01
CA TRP A 185 2.84 -5.21 13.30
C TRP A 185 1.41 -5.66 13.10
N TRP A 186 0.64 -4.94 12.28
CA TRP A 186 -0.76 -5.28 12.06
C TRP A 186 -0.93 -6.69 11.48
N LYS A 187 -0.10 -7.06 10.49
CA LYS A 187 -0.08 -8.40 9.91
C LYS A 187 0.24 -9.48 10.95
N TYR A 188 1.24 -9.25 11.80
CA TYR A 188 1.63 -10.18 12.86
C TYR A 188 0.51 -10.36 13.90
N GLN A 189 -0.05 -9.26 14.40
CA GLN A 189 -1.17 -9.30 15.36
C GLN A 189 -2.37 -10.03 14.79
N CYS A 190 -2.69 -9.85 13.50
CA CYS A 190 -3.73 -10.64 12.85
C CYS A 190 -3.42 -12.13 12.83
N GLY A 191 -2.18 -12.51 12.50
CA GLY A 191 -1.76 -13.91 12.45
C GLY A 191 -1.89 -14.63 13.79
N ILE A 192 -1.80 -13.90 14.90
CA ILE A 192 -1.94 -14.45 16.25
C ILE A 192 -3.40 -14.40 16.73
N LEU A 193 -4.05 -13.25 16.59
CA LEU A 193 -5.34 -12.98 17.21
C LEU A 193 -6.54 -13.42 16.35
N GLN A 194 -6.34 -13.59 15.05
CA GLN A 194 -7.37 -14.01 14.09
C GLN A 194 -6.78 -14.87 12.94
N PRO A 195 -6.12 -16.00 13.25
CA PRO A 195 -5.40 -16.82 12.26
C PRO A 195 -6.29 -17.35 11.13
N GLU A 196 -7.59 -17.49 11.39
CA GLU A 196 -8.58 -18.00 10.43
C GLU A 196 -9.01 -16.95 9.40
N VAL A 197 -8.69 -15.67 9.62
CA VAL A 197 -9.09 -14.56 8.75
C VAL A 197 -8.02 -14.36 7.68
N GLU A 198 -8.29 -14.84 6.46
CA GLU A 198 -7.35 -14.78 5.34
C GLU A 198 -6.96 -13.34 4.95
N ARG A 199 -7.93 -12.41 5.02
CA ARG A 199 -7.78 -11.03 4.57
C ARG A 199 -8.29 -10.06 5.64
N PRO A 200 -7.55 -9.87 6.74
CA PRO A 200 -7.99 -9.01 7.84
C PRO A 200 -8.06 -7.54 7.42
N HIS A 201 -8.89 -6.77 8.12
CA HIS A 201 -8.99 -5.31 8.03
C HIS A 201 -8.46 -4.65 9.30
N PRO A 202 -7.82 -3.47 9.22
CA PRO A 202 -7.65 -2.62 8.04
C PRO A 202 -6.65 -3.14 7.00
N LYS A 203 -6.80 -2.70 5.75
CA LYS A 203 -5.85 -2.98 4.66
C LYS A 203 -4.63 -2.09 4.73
N GLY A 204 -3.53 -2.51 4.11
CA GLY A 204 -2.23 -1.85 4.21
C GLY A 204 -2.21 -0.37 3.83
N PHE A 205 -2.96 0.05 2.81
CA PHE A 205 -3.04 1.48 2.45
C PHE A 205 -3.79 2.31 3.48
N TRP A 206 -4.81 1.73 4.13
CA TRP A 206 -5.53 2.39 5.22
C TRP A 206 -4.61 2.56 6.45
N VAL A 207 -3.81 1.54 6.79
CA VAL A 207 -2.79 1.62 7.85
C VAL A 207 -1.72 2.68 7.52
N GLU A 208 -1.30 2.78 6.25
CA GLU A 208 -0.37 3.81 5.79
C GLU A 208 -0.93 5.22 5.96
N CYS A 209 -2.19 5.47 5.57
CA CYS A 209 -2.85 6.77 5.77
C CYS A 209 -3.07 7.09 7.25
N LEU A 210 -3.45 6.10 8.07
CA LEU A 210 -3.56 6.27 9.52
C LEU A 210 -2.20 6.68 10.12
N THR A 211 -1.13 6.03 9.67
CA THR A 211 0.23 6.35 10.10
C THR A 211 0.58 7.79 9.71
N MET A 212 0.17 8.27 8.53
CA MET A 212 0.35 9.68 8.13
C MET A 212 -0.38 10.65 9.06
N GLU A 213 -1.67 10.40 9.36
CA GLU A 213 -2.47 11.29 10.22
C GLU A 213 -1.93 11.35 11.67
N CYS A 214 -1.30 10.27 12.13
CA CYS A 214 -0.76 10.15 13.48
C CYS A 214 0.78 10.35 13.53
N PHE A 215 1.40 10.78 12.43
CA PHE A 215 2.85 10.90 12.31
C PHE A 215 3.40 12.11 13.08
N ASP A 216 4.31 11.86 14.03
CA ASP A 216 5.07 12.92 14.69
C ASP A 216 6.52 13.04 14.18
N ARG A 217 6.79 14.08 13.38
CA ARG A 217 8.14 14.36 12.82
C ARG A 217 9.23 14.62 13.86
N HIS A 218 8.87 14.91 15.11
CA HIS A 218 9.84 15.25 16.15
C HIS A 218 10.49 14.02 16.80
N GLN A 219 9.85 12.85 16.69
CA GLN A 219 10.37 11.58 17.21
C GLN A 219 11.70 11.22 16.54
N LYS A 220 12.64 10.70 17.33
CA LYS A 220 14.04 10.49 16.93
C LYS A 220 14.35 9.04 16.62
N THR A 221 13.70 8.11 17.31
CA THR A 221 13.86 6.67 17.08
C THR A 221 12.55 6.05 16.57
N LEU A 222 12.66 4.92 15.86
CA LEU A 222 11.49 4.19 15.36
C LEU A 222 10.64 3.60 16.49
N ALA A 223 11.28 3.22 17.60
CA ALA A 223 10.59 2.68 18.78
C ALA A 223 9.70 3.74 19.43
N GLU A 224 10.23 4.94 19.71
CA GLU A 224 9.45 6.07 20.23
C GLU A 224 8.34 6.48 19.25
N HIS A 225 8.65 6.47 17.95
CA HIS A 225 7.70 6.86 16.92
C HIS A 225 6.54 5.89 16.80
N PHE A 226 6.81 4.58 16.86
CA PHE A 226 5.78 3.53 16.89
C PHE A 226 4.86 3.71 18.10
N VAL A 227 5.43 3.93 19.30
CA VAL A 227 4.63 4.20 20.51
C VAL A 227 3.78 5.45 20.36
N THR A 228 4.35 6.52 19.81
CA THR A 228 3.64 7.78 19.57
C THR A 228 2.48 7.60 18.60
N VAL A 229 2.65 6.83 17.52
CA VAL A 229 1.56 6.52 16.59
C VAL A 229 0.45 5.73 17.29
N LEU A 230 0.79 4.67 18.03
CA LEU A 230 -0.22 3.90 18.77
C LEU A 230 -0.98 4.75 19.80
N ASP A 231 -0.27 5.63 20.53
CA ASP A 231 -0.89 6.53 21.50
C ASP A 231 -1.81 7.56 20.84
N ASN A 232 -1.39 8.14 19.72
CA ASN A 232 -2.21 9.07 18.93
C ASN A 232 -3.48 8.36 18.41
N VAL A 233 -3.36 7.11 17.95
CA VAL A 233 -4.50 6.31 17.50
C VAL A 233 -5.46 6.02 18.66
N ALA A 234 -4.95 5.52 19.78
CA ALA A 234 -5.75 5.20 20.97
C ALA A 234 -6.47 6.45 21.51
N THR A 235 -5.78 7.59 21.57
CA THR A 235 -6.35 8.87 22.03
C THR A 235 -7.42 9.39 21.08
N ARG A 236 -7.13 9.41 19.77
CA ARG A 236 -8.04 9.97 18.75
C ARG A 236 -9.32 9.14 18.60
N TYR A 237 -9.26 7.83 18.85
CA TYR A 237 -10.34 6.89 18.57
C TYR A 237 -10.83 6.10 19.79
N ALA A 238 -10.61 6.58 21.02
CA ALA A 238 -10.88 5.84 22.27
C ALA A 238 -12.30 5.23 22.39
N ASN A 239 -13.32 5.82 21.75
CA ASN A 239 -14.70 5.34 21.80
C ASN A 239 -15.35 5.41 20.41
N PRO A 240 -15.05 4.48 19.49
CA PRO A 240 -15.54 4.59 18.12
C PRO A 240 -17.02 4.19 18.03
N SER A 241 -17.84 5.10 17.52
CA SER A 241 -19.24 4.82 17.12
C SER A 241 -19.37 4.47 15.64
N GLN A 242 -18.32 4.72 14.85
CA GLN A 242 -18.25 4.46 13.42
C GLN A 242 -16.78 4.22 13.02
N VAL A 243 -16.58 3.65 11.84
CA VAL A 243 -15.25 3.54 11.23
C VAL A 243 -14.78 4.95 10.85
N PRO A 244 -13.57 5.38 11.25
CA PRO A 244 -13.12 6.72 10.97
C PRO A 244 -12.85 6.92 9.48
N GLN A 245 -13.24 8.09 8.99
CA GLN A 245 -12.93 8.53 7.64
C GLN A 245 -11.56 9.20 7.68
N LEU A 246 -10.56 8.53 7.11
CA LEU A 246 -9.23 9.11 6.95
C LEU A 246 -9.19 9.95 5.68
N ASN A 247 -8.52 11.09 5.74
CA ASN A 247 -8.33 11.94 4.56
C ASN A 247 -7.55 11.17 3.49
N ASP A 248 -7.89 11.40 2.23
CA ASP A 248 -7.02 11.04 1.12
C ASP A 248 -5.84 12.04 1.10
N PRO A 249 -4.59 11.57 1.28
CA PRO A 249 -3.46 12.48 1.44
C PRO A 249 -3.16 13.31 0.18
N ALA A 250 -3.62 12.89 -1.01
CA ALA A 250 -3.35 13.59 -2.27
C ALA A 250 -4.56 14.34 -2.84
N MET A 251 -5.73 14.22 -2.20
CA MET A 251 -7.00 14.78 -2.68
C MET A 251 -7.68 15.61 -1.60
N VAL A 252 -7.52 16.94 -1.68
CA VAL A 252 -8.08 17.89 -0.71
C VAL A 252 -9.59 17.72 -0.58
N GLY A 253 -10.06 17.51 0.66
CA GLY A 253 -11.49 17.36 0.97
C GLY A 253 -12.08 15.99 0.63
N GLN A 254 -11.28 15.01 0.19
CA GLN A 254 -11.72 13.64 -0.02
C GLN A 254 -11.20 12.72 1.08
N CYS A 255 -11.90 11.60 1.29
CA CYS A 255 -11.51 10.56 2.24
C CYS A 255 -11.26 9.24 1.51
N ILE A 256 -10.33 8.43 2.03
CA ILE A 256 -10.11 7.09 1.49
C ILE A 256 -11.34 6.21 1.76
N LYS A 257 -11.73 5.41 0.76
CA LYS A 257 -12.81 4.44 0.92
C LYS A 257 -12.30 3.20 1.66
N THR A 258 -13.15 2.62 2.51
CA THR A 258 -12.86 1.37 3.21
C THR A 258 -14.12 0.51 3.30
N SER A 259 -13.95 -0.81 3.20
CA SER A 259 -15.01 -1.80 3.47
C SER A 259 -14.92 -2.36 4.89
N MET A 260 -13.99 -1.83 5.71
CA MET A 260 -13.84 -2.22 7.11
C MET A 260 -15.13 -1.95 7.88
N THR A 261 -15.53 -2.90 8.70
CA THR A 261 -16.67 -2.80 9.62
C THR A 261 -16.25 -2.13 10.92
N LEU A 262 -17.23 -1.66 11.71
CA LEU A 262 -16.97 -1.09 13.03
C LEU A 262 -16.33 -2.12 13.99
N ASP A 263 -16.73 -3.39 13.90
CA ASP A 263 -16.19 -4.45 14.77
C ASP A 263 -14.74 -4.78 14.43
N GLU A 264 -14.38 -4.83 13.14
CA GLU A 264 -12.98 -4.94 12.71
C GLU A 264 -12.15 -3.73 13.18
N PHE A 265 -12.71 -2.52 13.14
CA PHE A 265 -12.02 -1.34 13.65
C PHE A 265 -11.84 -1.38 15.18
N LYS A 266 -12.87 -1.78 15.93
CA LYS A 266 -12.76 -1.98 17.38
C LYS A 266 -11.74 -3.05 17.74
N PHE A 267 -11.67 -4.12 16.95
CA PHE A 267 -10.65 -5.14 17.10
C PHE A 267 -9.23 -4.58 16.85
N PHE A 268 -9.05 -3.77 15.80
CA PHE A 268 -7.80 -3.06 15.55
C PHE A 268 -7.39 -2.14 16.73
N LEU A 269 -8.34 -1.41 17.31
CA LEU A 269 -8.07 -0.57 18.49
C LEU A 269 -7.71 -1.38 19.73
N LYS A 270 -8.38 -2.52 19.96
CA LYS A 270 -8.01 -3.42 21.05
C LYS A 270 -6.56 -3.90 20.91
N ALA A 271 -6.16 -4.34 19.71
CA ALA A 271 -4.78 -4.73 19.44
C ALA A 271 -3.80 -3.55 19.61
N THR A 272 -4.22 -2.33 19.25
CA THR A 272 -3.48 -1.09 19.48
C THR A 272 -3.23 -0.84 20.96
N ASP A 273 -4.28 -0.92 21.80
CA ASP A 273 -4.19 -0.69 23.25
C ASP A 273 -3.31 -1.73 23.95
N GLU A 274 -3.46 -3.00 23.58
CA GLU A 274 -2.64 -4.10 24.12
C GLU A 274 -1.17 -3.94 23.73
N SER A 275 -0.90 -3.61 22.46
CA SER A 275 0.46 -3.36 21.96
C SER A 275 1.07 -2.10 22.59
N LEU A 276 0.31 -1.03 22.78
CA LEU A 276 0.77 0.22 23.38
C LEU A 276 1.25 0.03 24.82
N LYS A 277 0.54 -0.78 25.62
CA LYS A 277 0.96 -1.13 26.98
C LYS A 277 2.32 -1.82 27.00
N LEU A 278 2.49 -2.84 26.14
CA LEU A 278 3.76 -3.56 26.02
C LEU A 278 4.88 -2.66 25.49
N ALA A 279 4.58 -1.83 24.50
CA ALA A 279 5.57 -0.96 23.87
C ALA A 279 6.08 0.11 24.84
N ARG A 280 5.21 0.68 25.69
CA ARG A 280 5.59 1.59 26.77
C ARG A 280 6.46 0.89 27.82
N GLN A 281 6.11 -0.34 28.19
CA GLN A 281 6.93 -1.14 29.10
C GLN A 281 8.32 -1.40 28.49
N ALA A 282 8.38 -1.77 27.20
CA ALA A 282 9.64 -2.04 26.51
C ALA A 282 10.53 -0.80 26.38
N LEU A 283 9.94 0.40 26.16
CA LEU A 283 10.69 1.66 26.11
C LEU A 283 11.24 2.10 27.46
N ALA A 284 10.54 1.77 28.56
CA ALA A 284 10.96 2.12 29.91
C ALA A 284 11.93 1.12 30.55
N GLU A 285 12.23 0.00 29.87
CA GLU A 285 13.12 -1.05 30.35
C GLU A 285 14.59 -0.69 30.06
N ASP A 286 15.42 -0.70 31.11
CA ASP A 286 16.84 -0.35 31.04
C ASP A 286 17.68 -1.53 30.50
N ASP A 287 17.26 -2.77 30.76
CA ASP A 287 17.92 -3.95 30.19
C ASP A 287 17.50 -4.16 28.73
N ILE A 288 18.43 -3.90 27.81
CA ILE A 288 18.20 -4.03 26.36
C ILE A 288 17.69 -5.42 25.96
N ALA A 289 18.17 -6.50 26.62
CA ALA A 289 17.73 -7.86 26.30
C ALA A 289 16.30 -8.12 26.77
N GLU A 290 15.91 -7.62 27.95
CA GLU A 290 14.53 -7.71 28.43
C GLU A 290 13.59 -6.83 27.59
N SER A 291 14.01 -5.60 27.25
CA SER A 291 13.29 -4.70 26.32
C SER A 291 13.01 -5.41 24.99
N ALA A 292 14.04 -6.04 24.40
CA ALA A 292 13.91 -6.77 23.14
C ALA A 292 12.93 -7.95 23.24
N LYS A 293 12.88 -8.68 24.36
CA LYS A 293 11.88 -9.75 24.58
C LYS A 293 10.46 -9.21 24.63
N ILE A 294 10.25 -8.02 25.19
CA ILE A 294 8.92 -7.39 25.23
C ILE A 294 8.52 -6.94 23.81
N TRP A 295 9.43 -6.32 23.06
CA TRP A 295 9.21 -5.98 21.65
C TRP A 295 8.87 -7.19 20.78
N GLY A 296 9.49 -8.35 21.02
CA GLY A 296 9.19 -9.60 20.32
C GLY A 296 7.80 -10.19 20.61
N LYS A 297 7.03 -9.63 21.55
CA LYS A 297 5.60 -9.97 21.73
C LYS A 297 4.69 -9.11 20.85
N ILE A 298 5.22 -8.01 20.31
CA ILE A 298 4.50 -7.03 19.50
C ILE A 298 4.69 -7.32 18.00
N PHE A 299 5.88 -7.80 17.60
CA PHE A 299 6.28 -8.13 16.23
C PHE A 299 6.63 -9.61 16.06
#